data_AF-X1SI69-F1
#
_entry.id   AF-X1SI69-F1
#
_cell.length_a   1.000
_cell.length_b   1.000
_cell.length_c   1.000
_cell.angle_alpha   90.00
_cell.angle_beta   90.00
_cell.angle_gamma   90.00
#
_symmetry.space_group_name_H-M   'P 1'
#
loop_
_entity.id
_entity.type
_entity.pdbx_description
1 polymer ?
#
loop_
_entity_poly.entity_id
_entity_poly.type
_entity_poly.pdbx_seq_one_letter_code
_entity_poly.pdbx_strand_id
1 'polypeptide(L)'
;MNEQQNESLKPMPEQIRYANILFLGAWLGILLMFITYFIYVTGVLSPHVDITVITQNWDKGVDEFLEITHSPSGWGWLDLLNKGDFLNFLGLAFIAVLTIICYLFLIVGYGKRKDWAYFVICLIEVA
;
A
#
# COMPACT_ATOMS: atom_id res chain seq x y z
N MET A 1 1.67 -9.82 42.15
CA MET A 1 1.68 -9.67 40.68
C MET A 1 2.92 -8.85 40.37
N ASN A 2 3.99 -9.50 39.91
CA ASN A 2 5.37 -8.99 40.01
C ASN A 2 5.68 -7.95 38.94
N GLU A 3 6.20 -6.78 39.34
CA GLU A 3 6.61 -5.69 38.45
C GLU A 3 7.66 -6.13 37.41
N GLN A 4 8.50 -7.13 37.72
CA GLN A 4 9.46 -7.73 36.79
C GLN A 4 8.80 -8.39 35.57
N GLN A 5 7.57 -8.88 35.70
CA GLN A 5 6.84 -9.52 34.60
C GLN A 5 6.26 -8.48 33.62
N ASN A 6 6.14 -7.21 34.05
CA ASN A 6 5.68 -6.10 33.22
C ASN A 6 6.81 -5.45 32.41
N GLU A 7 8.08 -5.58 32.82
CA GLU A 7 9.22 -5.09 32.03
C GLU A 7 9.52 -5.97 30.82
N SER A 8 9.36 -7.30 30.94
CA SER A 8 9.61 -8.25 29.85
C SER A 8 8.57 -8.20 28.72
N LEU A 9 7.42 -7.57 28.97
CA LEU A 9 6.33 -7.41 28.00
C LEU A 9 6.39 -6.07 27.24
N LYS A 10 7.37 -5.21 27.51
CA LYS A 10 7.49 -3.93 26.81
C LYS A 10 8.00 -4.15 25.37
N PRO A 11 7.28 -3.66 24.35
CA PRO A 11 7.73 -3.77 22.97
C PRO A 11 9.07 -3.07 22.78
N MET A 12 9.92 -3.64 21.92
CA MET A 12 11.23 -3.08 21.64
C MET A 12 11.09 -1.67 21.03
N PRO A 13 12.03 -0.75 21.29
CA PRO A 13 11.99 0.60 20.71
C PRO A 13 11.83 0.62 19.17
N GLU A 14 12.39 -0.38 18.50
CA GLU A 14 12.27 -0.57 17.04
C GLU A 14 10.85 -0.98 16.62
N GLN A 15 10.18 -1.83 17.40
CA GLN A 15 8.79 -2.21 17.18
C GLN A 15 7.83 -1.04 17.42
N ILE A 16 8.12 -0.19 18.43
CA ILE A 16 7.36 1.04 18.68
C ILE A 16 7.53 2.02 17.50
N ARG A 17 8.74 2.18 16.96
CA ARG A 17 8.98 3.02 15.78
C ARG A 17 8.25 2.48 14.55
N TYR A 18 8.33 1.18 14.30
CA TYR A 18 7.57 0.50 13.25
C TYR A 18 6.07 0.79 13.38
N ALA A 19 5.50 0.60 14.58
CA ALA A 19 4.08 0.80 14.84
C ALA A 19 3.67 2.26 14.61
N ASN A 20 4.49 3.23 15.02
CA ASN A 20 4.21 4.64 14.79
C ASN A 20 4.24 5.03 13.31
N ILE A 21 5.22 4.52 12.55
CA ILE A 21 5.32 4.75 11.10
C ILE A 21 4.11 4.13 10.39
N LEU A 22 3.78 2.88 10.74
CA LEU A 22 2.65 2.17 10.17
C LEU A 22 1.33 2.88 10.50
N PHE A 23 1.16 3.34 11.75
CA PHE A 23 -0.04 4.04 12.18
C PHE A 23 -0.24 5.35 11.43
N LEU A 24 0.80 6.19 11.36
CA LEU A 24 0.74 7.45 10.63
C LEU A 24 0.53 7.22 9.13
N GLY A 25 1.27 6.27 8.55
CA GLY A 25 1.16 5.92 7.15
C GLY A 25 -0.22 5.35 6.81
N ALA A 26 -0.80 4.50 7.65
CA ALA A 26 -2.15 3.98 7.41
C ALA A 26 -3.20 5.09 7.40
N TRP A 27 -3.14 6.03 8.35
CA TRP A 27 -4.04 7.20 8.36
C TRP A 27 -3.84 8.11 7.15
N LEU A 28 -2.59 8.34 6.73
CA LEU A 28 -2.30 9.08 5.51
C LEU A 28 -2.82 8.35 4.26
N GLY A 29 -2.67 7.02 4.20
CA GLY A 29 -3.17 6.19 3.11
C GLY A 29 -4.69 6.21 3.01
N ILE A 30 -5.38 6.09 4.14
CA ILE A 30 -6.85 6.20 4.21
C ILE A 30 -7.30 7.59 3.75
N LEU A 31 -6.65 8.65 4.24
CA LEU A 31 -6.97 10.02 3.84
C LEU A 31 -6.74 10.22 2.33
N LEU A 32 -5.63 9.70 1.79
CA LEU A 32 -5.30 9.75 0.37
C LEU A 32 -6.34 9.00 -0.48
N MET A 33 -6.72 7.79 -0.07
CA MET A 33 -7.78 7.02 -0.72
C MET A 33 -9.11 7.77 -0.70
N PHE A 34 -9.46 8.39 0.42
CA PHE A 34 -10.69 9.17 0.54
C PHE A 34 -10.70 10.37 -0.41
N ILE A 35 -9.60 11.12 -0.49
CA ILE A 35 -9.46 12.29 -1.37
C ILE A 35 -9.53 11.85 -2.85
N THR A 36 -8.76 10.83 -3.23
CA THR A 36 -8.72 10.34 -4.62
C THR A 36 -10.05 9.76 -5.06
N TYR A 37 -10.74 9.04 -4.18
CA TYR A 37 -12.09 8.55 -4.43
C TYR A 37 -13.11 9.68 -4.57
N PHE A 38 -13.01 10.73 -3.76
CA PHE A 38 -13.88 11.89 -3.88
C PHE A 38 -13.68 12.60 -5.23
N ILE A 39 -12.44 12.76 -5.69
CA ILE A 39 -12.12 13.31 -7.03
C ILE A 39 -12.75 12.46 -8.14
N TYR A 40 -12.70 11.13 -8.00
CA TYR A 40 -13.31 10.21 -8.97
C TYR A 40 -14.84 10.32 -9.01
N VAL A 41 -15.52 10.27 -7.86
CA VAL A 41 -16.99 10.31 -7.80
C VAL A 41 -17.56 11.66 -8.21
N THR A 42 -16.86 12.76 -7.89
CA THR A 42 -17.28 14.11 -8.31
C THR A 42 -17.06 14.37 -9.80
N GLY A 43 -16.35 13.48 -10.51
CA GLY A 43 -16.05 13.64 -11.93
C GLY A 43 -15.15 14.82 -12.23
N VAL A 44 -14.38 15.31 -11.24
CA VAL A 44 -13.41 16.41 -11.42
C VAL A 44 -12.34 16.02 -12.44
N LEU A 45 -11.95 14.74 -12.46
CA LEU A 45 -11.11 14.15 -13.49
C LEU A 45 -11.91 13.14 -14.30
N SER A 46 -11.79 13.22 -15.63
CA SER A 46 -12.38 12.22 -16.53
C SER A 46 -11.73 10.86 -16.28
N PRO A 47 -12.52 9.77 -16.16
CA PRO A 47 -11.98 8.43 -16.09
C PRO A 47 -11.33 8.03 -17.42
N HIS A 48 -10.39 7.10 -17.38
CA HIS A 48 -9.85 6.47 -18.59
C HIS A 48 -10.87 5.49 -19.17
N VAL A 49 -11.48 4.67 -18.30
CA VAL A 49 -12.49 3.70 -18.68
C VAL A 49 -13.85 4.13 -18.16
N ASP A 50 -14.78 4.37 -19.08
CA ASP A 50 -16.16 4.70 -18.73
C ASP A 50 -16.87 3.51 -18.08
N ILE A 51 -17.74 3.80 -17.10
CA ILE A 51 -18.50 2.78 -16.37
C ILE A 51 -19.36 1.89 -17.27
N THR A 52 -19.85 2.42 -18.40
CA THR A 52 -20.62 1.66 -19.38
C THR A 52 -19.78 0.62 -20.11
N VAL A 53 -18.51 0.93 -20.40
CA VAL A 53 -17.56 -0.01 -21.00
C VAL A 53 -17.24 -1.13 -20.02
N ILE A 54 -17.10 -0.80 -18.72
CA ILE A 54 -16.89 -1.80 -17.66
C ILE A 54 -18.06 -2.79 -17.60
N THR A 55 -19.30 -2.30 -17.55
CA THR A 55 -20.47 -3.19 -17.42
C THR A 55 -20.73 -4.02 -18.67
N GLN A 56 -20.41 -3.50 -19.86
CA GLN A 56 -20.57 -4.21 -21.12
C GLN A 56 -19.55 -5.32 -21.35
N ASN A 57 -18.39 -5.25 -20.68
CA ASN A 57 -17.28 -6.18 -20.89
C ASN A 57 -16.91 -6.96 -19.62
N TRP A 58 -17.80 -7.02 -18.62
CA TRP A 58 -17.55 -7.73 -17.35
C TRP A 58 -17.37 -9.24 -17.54
N ASP A 59 -17.91 -9.79 -18.63
CA ASP A 59 -17.77 -11.21 -19.00
C ASP A 59 -16.39 -11.54 -19.60
N LYS A 60 -15.58 -10.52 -19.94
CA LYS A 60 -14.29 -10.69 -20.60
C LYS A 60 -13.17 -11.00 -19.61
N GLY A 61 -12.17 -11.75 -20.09
CA GLY A 61 -10.92 -11.96 -19.36
C GLY A 61 -10.12 -10.66 -19.25
N VAL A 62 -9.20 -10.58 -18.28
CA VAL A 62 -8.43 -9.36 -18.02
C VAL A 62 -7.61 -8.91 -19.24
N ASP A 63 -7.01 -9.86 -19.98
CA ASP A 63 -6.19 -9.53 -21.15
C ASP A 63 -7.04 -8.89 -22.27
N GLU A 64 -8.21 -9.47 -22.55
CA GLU A 64 -9.17 -8.95 -23.54
C GLU A 64 -9.73 -7.58 -23.10
N PHE A 65 -10.02 -7.42 -21.80
CA PHE A 65 -10.48 -6.14 -21.25
C PHE A 65 -9.43 -5.02 -21.37
N LEU A 66 -8.16 -5.32 -21.11
CA LEU A 66 -7.06 -4.36 -21.26
C LEU A 66 -6.87 -3.97 -22.73
N GLU A 67 -7.01 -4.93 -23.67
CA GLU A 67 -6.94 -4.65 -25.10
C GLU A 67 -8.09 -3.75 -25.57
N ILE A 68 -9.32 -4.03 -25.14
CA ILE A 68 -10.53 -3.23 -25.47
C ILE A 68 -10.41 -1.80 -24.93
N THR A 69 -9.90 -1.65 -23.71
CA THR A 69 -9.81 -0.33 -23.06
C THR A 69 -8.53 0.42 -23.42
N HIS A 70 -7.60 -0.20 -24.15
CA HIS A 70 -6.24 0.30 -24.37
C HIS A 70 -5.53 0.67 -23.07
N SER A 71 -5.85 -0.04 -21.99
CA SER A 71 -5.25 0.19 -20.67
C SER A 71 -3.87 -0.45 -20.60
N PRO A 72 -2.86 0.25 -20.08
CA PRO A 72 -1.52 -0.31 -19.94
C PRO A 72 -1.48 -1.40 -18.86
N SER A 73 -0.66 -2.41 -19.09
CA SER A 73 -0.38 -3.45 -18.10
C SER A 73 0.76 -3.04 -17.14
N GLY A 74 0.80 -3.63 -15.95
CA GLY A 74 1.92 -3.47 -15.02
C GLY A 74 1.98 -2.07 -14.42
N TRP A 75 3.12 -1.38 -14.54
CA TRP A 75 3.36 -0.04 -13.96
C TRP A 75 2.91 1.13 -14.85
N GLY A 76 2.42 0.89 -16.07
CA GLY A 76 2.03 1.95 -17.00
C GLY A 76 0.82 2.78 -16.54
N TRP A 77 0.12 2.37 -15.47
CA TRP A 77 -0.91 3.18 -14.83
C TRP A 77 -0.39 4.51 -14.26
N LEU A 78 0.92 4.63 -14.01
CA LEU A 78 1.53 5.87 -13.54
C LEU A 78 1.34 7.03 -14.53
N ASP A 79 1.28 6.73 -15.83
CA ASP A 79 1.04 7.73 -16.88
C ASP A 79 -0.43 8.20 -16.91
N LEU A 80 -1.33 7.43 -16.28
CA LEU A 80 -2.77 7.66 -16.20
C LEU A 80 -3.21 8.31 -14.87
N LEU A 81 -2.27 8.83 -14.06
CA LEU A 81 -2.61 9.51 -12.80
C LEU A 81 -3.47 10.77 -12.99
N ASN A 82 -3.56 11.31 -14.22
CA ASN A 82 -4.48 12.38 -14.58
C ASN A 82 -5.92 11.89 -14.85
N LYS A 83 -6.18 10.57 -14.75
CA LYS A 83 -7.48 9.95 -14.90
C LYS A 83 -8.02 9.52 -13.54
N GLY A 84 -9.29 9.83 -13.27
CA GLY A 84 -9.87 9.68 -11.93
C GLY A 84 -9.89 8.23 -11.43
N ASP A 85 -10.14 7.27 -12.31
CA ASP A 85 -10.12 5.84 -12.03
C ASP A 85 -8.73 5.34 -11.62
N PHE A 86 -7.70 5.71 -12.39
CA PHE A 86 -6.31 5.32 -12.11
C PHE A 86 -5.66 6.12 -10.97
N LEU A 87 -6.14 7.32 -10.67
CA LEU A 87 -5.68 8.09 -9.52
C LEU A 87 -5.94 7.36 -8.19
N ASN A 88 -7.02 6.57 -8.10
CA ASN A 88 -7.31 5.77 -6.90
C ASN A 88 -6.22 4.72 -6.61
N PHE A 89 -5.50 4.25 -7.62
CA PHE A 89 -4.42 3.28 -7.43
C PHE A 89 -3.27 3.84 -6.61
N LEU A 90 -3.11 5.17 -6.58
CA LEU A 90 -2.07 5.81 -5.78
C LEU A 90 -2.19 5.49 -4.29
N GLY A 91 -3.42 5.51 -3.76
CA GLY A 91 -3.67 5.17 -2.35
C GLY A 91 -3.37 3.70 -2.04
N LEU A 92 -3.78 2.80 -2.94
CA LEU A 92 -3.50 1.36 -2.81
C LEU A 92 -2.00 1.06 -2.89
N ALA A 93 -1.31 1.63 -3.87
CA ALA A 93 0.13 1.49 -4.04
C ALA A 93 0.89 2.05 -2.84
N PHE A 94 0.45 3.19 -2.29
CA PHE A 94 1.06 3.78 -1.10
C PHE A 94 0.97 2.85 0.12
N ILE A 95 -0.20 2.28 0.41
CA ILE A 95 -0.37 1.37 1.56
C ILE A 95 0.43 0.07 1.34
N ALA A 96 0.47 -0.45 0.09
CA ALA A 96 1.27 -1.62 -0.25
C ALA A 96 2.78 -1.37 -0.08
N VAL A 97 3.27 -0.19 -0.44
CA VAL A 97 4.69 0.16 -0.27
C VAL A 97 5.03 0.51 1.19
N LEU A 98 4.06 1.03 1.95
CA LEU A 98 4.25 1.34 3.37
C LEU A 98 4.69 0.11 4.18
N THR A 99 4.11 -1.07 3.90
CA THR A 99 4.51 -2.31 4.59
C THR A 99 5.97 -2.65 4.31
N ILE A 100 6.41 -2.54 3.05
CA ILE A 100 7.81 -2.75 2.63
C ILE A 100 8.73 -1.78 3.37
N ILE A 101 8.40 -0.48 3.39
CA ILE A 101 9.17 0.55 4.10
C ILE A 101 9.29 0.20 5.59
N CYS A 102 8.18 -0.17 6.22
CA CYS A 102 8.16 -0.55 7.63
C CYS A 102 9.08 -1.75 7.92
N TYR A 103 9.08 -2.78 7.06
CA TYR A 103 10.02 -3.91 7.20
C TYR A 103 11.48 -3.51 6.98
N LEU A 104 11.79 -2.63 6.03
CA LEU A 104 13.15 -2.12 5.83
C LEU A 104 13.69 -1.45 7.10
N PHE A 105 12.86 -0.68 7.81
CA PHE A 105 13.24 -0.10 9.11
C PHE A 105 13.50 -1.17 10.18
N LEU A 106 12.69 -2.24 10.22
CA LEU A 106 12.90 -3.36 11.13
C LEU A 106 14.19 -4.12 10.81
N ILE A 107 14.49 -4.38 9.55
CA ILE A 107 15.73 -5.03 9.09
C ILE A 107 16.95 -4.25 9.59
N VAL A 108 16.97 -2.93 9.43
CA VAL A 108 18.06 -2.07 9.92
C VAL A 108 18.14 -2.10 11.45
N GLY A 109 17.00 -2.11 12.14
CA GLY A 109 16.93 -2.21 13.60
C GLY A 109 17.50 -3.52 14.15
N TYR A 110 17.03 -4.66 13.63
CA TYR A 110 17.47 -5.99 14.05
C TYR A 110 18.92 -6.28 13.66
N GLY A 111 19.38 -5.79 12.51
CA GLY A 111 20.78 -5.87 12.09
C GLY A 111 21.73 -5.19 13.08
N LYS A 112 21.37 -3.98 13.57
CA LYS A 112 22.17 -3.27 14.59
C LYS A 112 22.19 -3.98 15.94
N ARG A 113 21.13 -4.69 16.29
CA ARG A 113 21.03 -5.49 17.53
C ARG A 113 21.61 -6.90 17.41
N LYS A 114 22.05 -7.32 16.22
CA LYS A 114 22.51 -8.67 15.90
C LYS A 114 21.45 -9.76 16.18
N ASP A 115 20.18 -9.39 16.06
CA ASP A 115 19.08 -10.34 16.20
C ASP A 115 18.82 -11.03 14.85
N TRP A 116 19.61 -12.09 14.61
CA TRP A 116 19.68 -12.76 13.32
C TRP A 116 18.38 -13.48 12.95
N ALA A 117 17.61 -13.98 13.93
CA ALA A 117 16.36 -14.67 13.66
C ALA A 117 15.32 -13.70 13.07
N TYR A 118 15.05 -12.58 13.75
CA TYR A 118 14.10 -11.59 13.26
C TYR A 118 14.59 -10.84 12.02
N PHE A 119 15.91 -10.64 11.88
CA PHE A 119 16.50 -10.08 10.67
C PHE A 119 16.20 -10.94 9.43
N VAL A 120 16.44 -12.25 9.50
CA VAL A 120 16.21 -13.16 8.38
C VAL A 120 14.72 -13.24 8.03
N ILE A 121 13.84 -13.30 9.03
CA ILE A 121 12.39 -13.31 8.81
C ILE A 121 11.95 -12.05 8.06
N CYS A 122 12.37 -10.86 8.52
CA CYS A 122 12.00 -9.62 7.86
C CYS A 122 12.59 -9.50 6.45
N LEU A 123 13.77 -10.07 6.20
CA LEU A 123 14.41 -10.04 4.90
C LEU A 123 13.71 -10.95 3.89
N ILE A 124 13.26 -12.14 4.32
CA ILE A 124 12.46 -13.05 3.48
C ILE A 124 11.10 -12.43 3.15
N GLU A 125 10.47 -11.72 4.09
CA GLU A 125 9.17 -11.09 3.85
C GLU A 125 9.21 -9.99 2.77
N VAL A 126 10.36 -9.31 2.63
CA VAL A 126 10.55 -8.21 1.67
C VAL A 126 11.07 -8.69 0.31
N ALA A 127 11.72 -9.86 0.26
CA ALA A 127 12.38 -10.40 -0.94
C ALA A 127 11.42 -11.20 -1.83
#